data_AF-A0A968P629-F1
#
_entry.id   AF-A0A968P629-F1
#
_cell.length_a   1.000
_cell.length_b   1.000
_cell.length_c   1.000
_cell.angle_alpha   90.00
_cell.angle_beta   90.00
_cell.angle_gamma   90.00
#
_symmetry.space_group_name_H-M   'P 1'
#
loop_
_entity.id
_entity.type
_entity.pdbx_description
1 polymer ?
#
loop_
_entity_poly.entity_id
_entity_poly.type
_entity_poly.pdbx_seq_one_letter_code
_entity_poly.pdbx_strand_id
1 'polypeptide(L)'
;MRRRREWPSWWQWEIGLNPHLLKRMEDRAFGEVELREMLEKAVGVVPDIVEGRWRVETRHAGRRWEVIVEPAEDIETLIIVTAYPVWSV
;
A
#
# COMPACT_ATOMS: atom_id res chain seq x y z
N MET A 1 8.78 -3.48 25.21
CA MET A 1 8.83 -4.58 24.23
C MET A 1 8.24 -4.08 22.91
N ARG A 2 9.05 -3.81 21.88
CA ARG A 2 8.53 -3.61 20.52
C ARG A 2 8.08 -4.99 20.03
N ARG A 3 6.79 -5.20 19.77
CA ARG A 3 6.37 -6.40 19.01
C ARG A 3 7.15 -6.35 17.70
N ARG A 4 7.87 -7.43 17.38
CA ARG A 4 8.40 -7.66 16.04
C ARG A 4 7.16 -7.64 15.15
N ARG A 5 6.98 -6.60 14.32
CA ARG A 5 5.85 -6.53 13.38
C ARG A 5 6.07 -7.70 12.42
N GLU A 6 5.33 -8.78 12.61
CA GLU A 6 5.25 -9.84 11.61
C GLU A 6 4.37 -9.28 10.49
N TRP A 7 4.98 -9.12 9.32
CA TRP A 7 4.25 -8.75 8.12
C TRP A 7 3.36 -9.93 7.70
N PRO A 8 2.18 -9.68 7.12
CA PRO A 8 1.35 -10.76 6.58
C PRO A 8 2.12 -11.59 5.54
N SER A 9 1.79 -12.87 5.40
CA SER A 9 2.47 -13.78 4.46
C SER A 9 2.44 -13.27 3.02
N TRP A 10 1.35 -12.62 2.61
CA TRP A 10 1.17 -12.03 1.29
C TRP A 10 2.05 -10.79 1.02
N TRP A 11 2.81 -10.30 2.00
CA TRP A 11 3.71 -9.15 1.84
C TRP A 11 4.87 -9.41 0.87
N GLN A 12 5.15 -10.68 0.55
CA GLN A 12 6.20 -11.07 -0.39
C GLN A 12 5.67 -11.42 -1.79
N TRP A 13 4.36 -11.29 -2.00
CA TRP A 13 3.73 -11.59 -3.28
C TRP A 13 4.09 -10.55 -4.34
N GLU A 14 3.96 -10.94 -5.61
CA GLU A 14 4.14 -10.04 -6.74
C GLU A 14 3.11 -8.90 -6.70
N ILE A 15 3.50 -7.74 -7.20
CA ILE A 15 2.65 -6.54 -7.17
C ILE A 15 1.83 -6.46 -8.45
N GLY A 16 0.50 -6.39 -8.30
CA GLY A 16 -0.43 -6.11 -9.39
C GLY A 16 -0.90 -4.66 -9.37
N LEU A 17 -0.77 -3.94 -10.49
CA LEU A 17 -1.28 -2.58 -10.65
C LEU A 17 -2.61 -2.62 -11.42
N ASN A 18 -3.66 -2.03 -10.86
CA ASN A 18 -4.96 -1.95 -11.54
C ASN A 18 -5.15 -0.59 -12.27
N PRO A 19 -6.08 -0.51 -13.24
CA PRO A 19 -6.34 0.74 -13.98
C PRO A 19 -6.73 1.94 -13.10
N HIS A 20 -7.42 1.70 -11.98
CA HIS A 20 -7.77 2.77 -11.05
C HIS A 20 -6.54 3.41 -10.42
N LEU A 21 -5.57 2.60 -9.99
CA LEU A 21 -4.32 3.08 -9.43
C LEU A 21 -3.53 3.90 -10.46
N LEU A 22 -3.42 3.43 -11.71
CA LEU A 22 -2.71 4.15 -12.77
C LEU A 22 -3.26 5.57 -12.94
N LYS A 23 -4.59 5.74 -12.91
CA LYS A 23 -5.21 7.06 -12.93
C LYS A 23 -4.83 7.91 -11.70
N ARG A 24 -4.76 7.30 -10.52
CA ARG A 24 -4.38 8.00 -9.28
C ARG A 24 -2.90 8.36 -9.19
N MET A 25 -2.02 7.59 -9.83
CA MET A 25 -0.60 7.89 -9.99
C MET A 25 -0.41 9.21 -10.73
N GLU A 26 -1.13 9.38 -11.84
CA GLU A 26 -1.19 10.66 -12.56
C GLU A 26 -1.75 11.79 -11.69
N ASP A 27 -2.94 11.59 -11.11
CA ASP A 27 -3.63 12.64 -10.34
C ASP A 27 -2.84 13.11 -9.10
N ARG A 28 -2.01 12.23 -8.53
CA ARG A 28 -1.28 12.46 -7.27
C ARG A 28 0.23 12.54 -7.45
N ALA A 29 0.70 12.56 -8.69
CA ALA A 29 2.10 12.71 -9.09
C ALA A 29 3.07 11.74 -8.39
N PHE A 30 2.78 10.44 -8.44
CA PHE A 30 3.71 9.38 -8.03
C PHE A 30 3.76 8.26 -9.07
N GLY A 31 4.92 7.65 -9.27
CA GLY A 31 5.15 6.54 -10.19
C GLY A 31 5.29 5.19 -9.49
N GLU A 32 5.56 4.15 -10.27
CA GLU A 32 5.71 2.78 -9.74
C GLU A 32 6.95 2.66 -8.85
N VAL A 33 8.02 3.37 -9.19
CA VAL A 33 9.25 3.42 -8.39
C VAL A 33 8.95 4.01 -7.01
N GLU A 34 8.27 5.16 -6.94
CA GLU A 34 7.86 5.77 -5.68
C GLU A 34 6.91 4.86 -4.88
N LEU A 35 6.02 4.13 -5.55
CA LEU A 35 5.12 3.16 -4.92
C LEU A 35 5.88 2.00 -4.29
N ARG A 36 6.88 1.45 -4.98
CA ARG A 36 7.73 0.39 -4.44
C ARG A 36 8.54 0.91 -3.24
N GLU A 37 9.13 2.09 -3.34
CA GLU A 37 9.79 2.73 -2.19
C GLU A 37 8.83 2.95 -1.01
N MET A 38 7.57 3.33 -1.28
CA MET A 38 6.53 3.49 -0.27
C MET A 38 6.28 2.17 0.47
N LEU A 39 6.18 1.05 -0.25
CA LEU A 39 5.99 -0.27 0.37
C LEU A 39 7.24 -0.72 1.14
N GLU A 40 8.44 -0.50 0.61
CA GLU A 40 9.69 -0.80 1.33
C GLU A 40 9.83 -0.02 2.65
N LYS A 41 9.39 1.25 2.64
CA LYS A 41 9.39 2.14 3.81
C LYS A 41 8.14 1.99 4.69
N ALA A 42 7.28 1.00 4.39
CA ALA A 42 6.06 0.78 5.15
C ALA A 42 6.37 0.58 6.63
N VAL A 43 5.60 1.26 7.47
CA VAL A 43 5.74 1.15 8.91
C VAL A 43 4.72 0.19 9.48
N GLY A 44 3.53 0.05 8.91
CA GLY A 44 2.50 -0.86 9.42
C GLY A 44 1.48 -1.27 8.36
N VAL A 45 0.73 -2.32 8.68
CA VAL A 45 -0.44 -2.78 7.91
C VAL A 45 -1.59 -2.96 8.89
N VAL A 46 -2.75 -2.42 8.56
CA VAL A 46 -3.99 -2.59 9.34
C VAL A 46 -5.15 -2.91 8.41
N PRO A 47 -6.20 -3.61 8.86
CA PRO A 47 -7.40 -3.82 8.06
C PRO A 47 -8.01 -2.48 7.62
N ASP A 48 -8.53 -2.44 6.39
CA ASP A 48 -9.33 -1.32 5.88
C ASP A 48 -10.81 -1.48 6.29
N ILE A 49 -11.63 -0.45 6.06
CA ILE A 49 -13.08 -0.54 6.27
C ILE A 49 -13.76 -1.50 5.28
N VAL A 50 -13.18 -1.68 4.09
CA VAL A 50 -13.62 -2.69 3.12
C VAL A 50 -12.96 -4.03 3.47
N GLU A 51 -13.78 -5.05 3.69
CA GLU A 51 -13.30 -6.42 3.96
C GLU A 51 -12.38 -6.92 2.82
N GLY A 52 -11.36 -7.68 3.19
CA GLY A 52 -10.33 -8.17 2.27
C GLY A 52 -9.27 -7.13 1.92
N ARG A 53 -9.48 -5.84 2.23
CA ARG A 53 -8.49 -4.78 2.00
C ARG A 53 -7.71 -4.44 3.25
N TRP A 54 -6.49 -3.99 3.00
CA TRP A 54 -5.55 -3.60 4.02
C TRP A 54 -4.97 -2.24 3.67
N ARG A 55 -4.71 -1.48 4.71
CA ARG A 55 -4.07 -0.18 4.63
C ARG A 55 -2.65 -0.27 5.13
N VAL A 56 -1.72 0.05 4.25
CA VAL A 56 -0.29 0.15 4.52
C VAL A 56 0.04 1.60 4.86
N GLU A 57 0.58 1.81 6.06
CA GLU A 57 1.04 3.10 6.53
C GLU A 57 2.47 3.34 6.04
N THR A 58 2.74 4.47 5.37
CA THR A 58 4.07 4.79 4.84
C THR A 58 4.32 6.31 4.77
N ARG A 59 5.46 6.71 4.21
CA ARG A 59 5.82 8.10 3.94
C ARG A 59 6.36 8.26 2.53
N HIS A 60 5.95 9.33 1.87
CA HIS A 60 6.44 9.72 0.55
C HIS A 60 6.51 11.25 0.48
N ALA A 61 7.59 11.77 -0.12
CA ALA A 61 7.87 13.20 -0.25
C ALA A 61 7.70 13.98 1.08
N GLY A 62 8.18 13.40 2.20
CA GLY A 62 8.12 14.01 3.53
C GLY A 62 6.73 13.99 4.20
N ARG A 63 5.70 13.49 3.52
CA ARG A 63 4.31 13.40 4.03
C ARG A 63 3.97 11.97 4.43
N ARG A 64 2.95 11.81 5.28
CA ARG A 64 2.37 10.48 5.55
C ARG A 64 1.46 10.09 4.40
N TRP A 65 1.50 8.80 4.06
CA TRP A 65 0.70 8.22 2.99
C TRP A 65 0.09 6.90 3.48
N GLU A 66 -1.03 6.56 2.86
CA GLU A 66 -1.71 5.30 3.03
C GLU A 66 -1.84 4.64 1.66
N VAL A 67 -1.40 3.38 1.56
CA VAL A 67 -1.57 2.54 0.36
C VAL A 67 -2.60 1.48 0.69
N ILE A 68 -3.68 1.41 -0.09
CA ILE A 68 -4.69 0.36 0.04
C ILE A 68 -4.27 -0.80 -0.85
N VAL A 69 -4.16 -1.98 -0.25
CA VAL A 69 -3.75 -3.22 -0.90
C VAL A 69 -4.78 -4.32 -0.66
N GLU A 70 -4.89 -5.24 -1.60
CA GLU A 70 -5.81 -6.37 -1.56
C GLU A 70 -5.03 -7.64 -1.98
N PRO A 71 -4.78 -8.59 -1.08
CA PRO A 71 -4.15 -9.86 -1.44
C PRO A 71 -5.15 -10.72 -2.22
N ALA A 72 -4.84 -10.97 -3.50
CA ALA A 72 -5.61 -11.87 -4.35
C ALA A 72 -5.01 -13.29 -4.24
N GLU A 73 -5.61 -14.13 -3.40
CA GLU A 73 -5.08 -15.46 -3.07
C GLU A 73 -5.10 -16.44 -4.24
N ASP A 74 -6.05 -16.29 -5.16
CA ASP A 74 -6.23 -17.14 -6.34
C ASP A 74 -5.08 -17.01 -7.35
N ILE A 75 -4.41 -15.87 -7.38
CA ILE A 75 -3.29 -15.55 -8.27
C ILE A 75 -2.02 -15.17 -7.53
N GLU A 76 -1.98 -15.35 -6.20
CA GLU A 76 -0.85 -15.03 -5.33
C GLU A 76 -0.23 -13.65 -5.63
N THR A 77 -1.09 -12.64 -5.75
CA THR A 77 -0.69 -11.27 -6.15
C THR A 77 -1.21 -10.25 -5.15
N LEU A 78 -0.36 -9.31 -4.74
CA LEU A 78 -0.76 -8.16 -3.94
C LEU A 78 -1.25 -7.04 -4.87
N ILE A 79 -2.57 -6.90 -5.00
CA ILE A 79 -3.17 -5.87 -5.84
C ILE A 79 -3.10 -4.53 -5.11
N ILE A 80 -2.48 -3.54 -5.74
CA ILE A 80 -2.48 -2.17 -5.22
C ILE A 80 -3.74 -1.48 -5.70
N VAL A 81 -4.64 -1.21 -4.75
CA VAL A 81 -5.94 -0.60 -5.04
C VAL A 81 -5.79 0.90 -5.28
N THR A 82 -5.12 1.62 -4.38
CA THR A 82 -4.87 3.06 -4.48
C THR A 82 -3.77 3.50 -3.49
N ALA A 83 -3.18 4.68 -3.67
CA ALA A 83 -2.28 5.29 -2.69
C ALA A 83 -2.54 6.79 -2.56
N TYR A 84 -2.65 7.32 -1.34
CA TYR A 84 -2.99 8.72 -1.10
C TYR A 84 -2.24 9.33 0.09
N PRO A 85 -1.96 10.65 0.05
CA PRO A 85 -1.43 11.36 1.20
C PRO A 85 -2.50 11.50 2.28
N VAL A 86 -2.09 11.42 3.55
CA VAL A 86 -2.95 11.73 4.69
C VAL A 86 -2.48 13.00 5.36
N TRP A 87 -3.44 13.86 5.69
CA TRP A 87 -3.21 15.06 6.47
C TRP A 87 -3.28 14.68 7.96
N SER A 88 -2.34 15.16 8.77
CA SER A 88 -2.61 15.24 10.21
C SER A 88 -3.79 16.19 10.37
N VAL A 89 -4.90 15.71 10.92
CA VAL A 89 -5.83 16.58 11.64
C VAL A 89 -5.14 17.14 12.89
#